data_AF-A0A6P1CNK0-F1
#
_entry.id   AF-A0A6P1CNK0-F1
#
_cell.length_a   1.000
_cell.length_b   1.000
_cell.length_c   1.000
_cell.angle_alpha   90.00
_cell.angle_beta   90.00
_cell.angle_gamma   90.00
#
_symmetry.space_group_name_H-M   'P 1'
#
loop_
_entity.id
_entity.type
_entity.pdbx_description
1 polymer ?
#
loop_
_entity_poly.entity_id
_entity_poly.type
_entity_poly.pdbx_seq_one_letter_code
_entity_poly.pdbx_strand_id
1 'polypeptide(L)'
;MITAILPPPPIHHPVETPTRAISVIRRVQDAVCALPAPTFPQDTLRATTVNDLVSTHVIDARTLAVVARKDRHIQPIAAMITEHLLGVTATVVGSAITVTLG
;
A
#
# COMPACT_ATOMS: atom_id res chain seq x y z
N MET A 1 -50.32 -26.21 26.95
CA MET A 1 -49.08 -25.42 27.03
C MET A 1 -48.39 -25.52 25.67
N ILE A 2 -48.24 -24.42 24.94
CA ILE A 2 -47.64 -24.40 23.60
C ILE A 2 -46.33 -23.62 23.71
N THR A 3 -45.21 -24.33 23.61
CA THR A 3 -43.88 -23.75 23.67
C THR A 3 -43.59 -23.05 22.35
N ALA A 4 -43.51 -21.72 22.36
CA ALA A 4 -43.09 -20.94 21.21
C ALA A 4 -41.61 -21.20 20.93
N ILE A 5 -41.31 -21.80 19.78
CA ILE A 5 -39.94 -22.04 19.31
C ILE A 5 -39.48 -20.73 18.65
N LEU A 6 -38.59 -19.99 19.31
CA LEU A 6 -37.94 -18.83 18.70
C LEU A 6 -37.08 -19.27 17.50
N PRO A 7 -37.11 -18.54 16.37
CA PRO A 7 -36.19 -18.81 15.27
C PRO A 7 -34.73 -18.57 15.72
N PRO A 8 -33.76 -19.36 15.23
CA PRO A 8 -32.36 -19.16 15.55
C PRO A 8 -31.90 -17.77 15.09
N PRO A 9 -30.98 -17.11 15.82
CA PRO A 9 -30.49 -15.79 15.46
C PRO A 9 -29.83 -15.84 14.07
N PRO A 10 -29.91 -14.74 13.29
CA PRO A 10 -29.27 -14.67 11.99
C PRO A 10 -27.77 -14.93 12.15
N ILE A 11 -27.25 -15.90 11.40
CA ILE A 11 -25.82 -16.18 11.33
C ILE A 11 -25.15 -14.91 10.82
N HIS A 12 -24.40 -14.26 11.70
CA HIS A 12 -23.60 -13.11 11.34
C HIS A 12 -22.47 -13.64 10.44
N HIS A 13 -22.66 -13.56 9.13
CA HIS A 13 -21.60 -13.83 8.17
C HIS A 13 -20.44 -12.90 8.53
N PRO A 14 -19.23 -13.41 8.84
CA PRO A 14 -18.09 -12.53 8.98
C PRO A 14 -17.93 -11.86 7.62
N VAL A 15 -17.92 -10.54 7.63
CA VAL A 15 -17.58 -9.72 6.47
C VAL A 15 -16.11 -10.05 6.17
N GLU A 16 -15.85 -11.10 5.40
CA GLU A 16 -14.50 -11.62 5.07
C GLU A 16 -13.72 -10.73 4.10
N THR A 17 -14.35 -9.66 3.63
CA THR A 17 -13.84 -8.77 2.58
C THR A 17 -12.85 -7.67 3.02
N PRO A 18 -12.88 -7.07 4.24
CA PRO A 18 -11.96 -5.99 4.61
C PRO A 18 -10.58 -6.54 4.95
N THR A 19 -10.52 -7.64 5.69
CA THR A 19 -9.26 -8.23 6.17
C THR A 19 -8.39 -8.73 5.02
N ARG A 20 -9.00 -9.34 3.99
CA ARG A 20 -8.28 -9.80 2.81
C ARG A 20 -7.70 -8.64 2.02
N ALA A 21 -8.47 -7.58 1.80
CA ALA A 21 -8.01 -6.41 1.05
C ALA A 21 -6.92 -5.64 1.83
N ILE A 22 -7.07 -5.48 3.15
CA ILE A 22 -6.01 -4.96 4.03
C ILE A 22 -4.74 -5.83 3.98
N SER A 23 -4.89 -7.15 3.90
CA SER A 23 -3.74 -8.06 3.73
C SER A 23 -3.04 -7.87 2.39
N VAL A 24 -3.77 -7.56 1.32
CA VAL A 24 -3.19 -7.33 -0.02
C VAL A 24 -2.46 -5.99 -0.06
N ILE A 25 -3.05 -4.90 0.42
CA ILE A 25 -2.38 -3.60 0.41
C ILE A 25 -1.14 -3.59 1.32
N ARG A 26 -1.13 -4.36 2.41
CA ARG A 26 0.09 -4.59 3.21
C ARG A 26 1.19 -5.31 2.44
N ARG A 27 0.85 -6.28 1.59
CA ARG A 27 1.83 -6.93 0.70
C ARG A 27 2.37 -5.96 -0.35
N VAL A 28 1.51 -5.07 -0.88
CA VAL A 28 1.98 -3.99 -1.76
C VAL A 28 2.93 -3.07 -1.02
N GLN A 29 2.60 -2.67 0.21
CA GLN A 29 3.48 -1.86 1.05
C GLN A 29 4.85 -2.53 1.25
N ASP A 30 4.86 -3.81 1.61
CA ASP A 30 6.09 -4.59 1.78
C ASP A 30 6.90 -4.65 0.47
N ALA A 31 6.24 -4.93 -0.65
CA ALA A 31 6.86 -4.97 -1.96
C ALA A 31 7.47 -3.61 -2.37
N VAL A 32 6.75 -2.50 -2.16
CA VAL A 32 7.26 -1.14 -2.39
C VAL A 32 8.48 -0.89 -1.50
N CYS A 33 8.41 -1.22 -0.22
CA CYS A 33 9.49 -0.99 0.74
C CYS A 33 10.74 -1.84 0.44
N ALA A 34 10.57 -3.02 -0.15
CA ALA A 34 11.65 -3.92 -0.54
C ALA A 34 12.34 -3.54 -1.86
N LEU A 35 11.76 -2.63 -2.66
CA LEU A 35 12.39 -2.16 -3.89
C LEU A 35 13.76 -1.52 -3.61
N PRO A 36 14.74 -1.69 -4.51
CA PRO A 36 16.04 -1.06 -4.33
C PRO A 36 15.92 0.46 -4.33
N ALA A 37 16.75 1.15 -3.55
CA ALA A 37 16.75 2.60 -3.56
C ALA A 37 17.25 3.13 -4.91
N PRO A 38 16.56 4.07 -5.56
CA PRO A 38 17.09 4.74 -6.73
C PRO A 38 18.38 5.48 -6.38
N THR A 39 19.44 5.23 -7.14
CA THR A 39 20.76 5.82 -6.93
C THR A 39 20.86 7.19 -7.62
N PHE A 40 21.11 8.23 -6.84
CA PHE A 40 21.41 9.57 -7.38
C PHE A 40 22.88 9.90 -7.17
N PRO A 41 23.55 10.48 -8.17
CA PRO A 41 24.94 10.93 -8.04
C PRO A 41 25.14 12.00 -6.95
N GLN A 42 24.05 12.59 -6.45
CA GLN A 42 24.04 13.61 -5.39
C GLN A 42 23.40 13.12 -4.08
N ASP A 43 23.16 11.82 -3.92
CA ASP A 43 22.73 11.30 -2.62
C ASP A 43 23.92 11.00 -1.72
N THR A 44 24.01 11.75 -0.63
CA THR A 44 24.97 11.54 0.45
C THR A 44 24.51 10.45 1.42
N LEU A 45 23.22 10.08 1.40
CA LEU A 45 22.69 9.00 2.22
C LEU A 45 22.79 7.69 1.45
N ARG A 46 23.37 6.69 2.11
CA ARG A 46 23.49 5.34 1.57
C ARG A 46 22.17 4.59 1.76
N ALA A 47 21.16 5.00 0.99
CA ALA A 47 19.89 4.29 0.92
C ALA A 47 20.08 2.97 0.18
N THR A 48 19.61 1.87 0.77
CA THR A 48 19.65 0.53 0.16
C THR A 48 18.32 0.15 -0.47
N THR A 49 17.21 0.53 0.18
CA THR A 49 15.85 0.25 -0.29
C THR A 49 15.00 1.52 -0.28
N VAL A 50 13.88 1.49 -1.01
CA VAL A 50 12.90 2.58 -1.04
C VAL A 50 12.41 2.94 0.37
N ASN A 51 12.33 1.97 1.29
CA ASN A 51 11.95 2.20 2.69
C ASN A 51 12.84 3.23 3.42
N ASP A 52 14.11 3.36 3.04
CA ASP A 52 15.01 4.38 3.59
C ASP A 52 14.63 5.80 3.13
N LEU A 53 14.13 5.89 1.90
CA LEU A 53 13.85 7.16 1.21
C LEU A 53 12.42 7.66 1.38
N VAL A 54 11.51 6.86 1.92
CA VAL A 54 10.08 7.17 1.99
C VAL A 54 9.47 6.92 3.36
N SER A 55 8.25 7.41 3.53
CA SER A 55 7.32 6.97 4.56
C SER A 55 6.06 6.46 3.88
N THR A 56 5.65 5.22 4.20
CA THR A 56 4.47 4.61 3.59
C THR A 56 3.29 4.58 4.57
N HIS A 57 2.11 4.91 4.07
CA HIS A 57 0.87 4.96 4.85
C HIS A 57 -0.26 4.31 4.07
N VAL A 58 -0.89 3.28 4.64
CA VAL A 58 -2.09 2.67 4.07
C VAL A 58 -3.25 3.63 4.30
N ILE A 59 -3.82 4.17 3.23
CA ILE A 59 -5.00 5.05 3.29
C ILE A 59 -6.27 4.19 3.40
N ASP A 60 -6.33 3.13 2.59
CA ASP A 60 -7.46 2.22 2.51
C ASP A 60 -6.98 0.83 2.06
N ALA A 61 -7.86 -0.16 2.10
CA ALA A 61 -7.68 -1.51 1.61
C ALA A 61 -7.18 -1.64 0.15
N ARG A 62 -7.25 -0.57 -0.67
CA ARG A 62 -6.68 -0.55 -2.03
C ARG A 62 -5.67 0.55 -2.30
N THR A 63 -5.43 1.43 -1.35
CA THR A 63 -4.66 2.67 -1.58
C THR A 63 -3.54 2.82 -0.55
N LEU A 64 -2.32 3.00 -1.05
CA LEU A 64 -1.12 3.26 -0.27
C LEU A 64 -0.55 4.63 -0.66
N ALA A 65 -0.32 5.50 0.31
CA ALA A 65 0.48 6.70 0.13
C ALA A 65 1.94 6.38 0.40
N VAL A 66 2.82 6.84 -0.48
CA VAL A 66 4.27 6.76 -0.36
C VAL A 66 4.79 8.18 -0.45
N VAL A 67 5.28 8.71 0.68
CA VAL A 67 5.77 10.09 0.77
C VAL A 67 7.29 10.05 0.73
N ALA A 68 7.89 10.63 -0.30
CA ALA A 68 9.34 10.70 -0.39
C ALA A 68 9.89 11.74 0.59
N ARG A 69 11.03 11.44 1.22
CA ARG A 69 11.72 12.40 2.11
C ARG A 69 12.32 13.59 1.38
N LYS A 70 12.56 13.45 0.07
CA LYS A 70 13.10 14.49 -0.82
C LYS A 70 12.34 14.47 -2.13
N ASP A 71 11.94 15.63 -2.65
CA ASP A 71 11.14 15.72 -3.88
C ASP A 71 11.84 15.11 -5.10
N ARG A 72 13.17 15.19 -5.16
CA ARG A 72 13.97 14.59 -6.23
C ARG A 72 13.82 13.06 -6.33
N HIS A 73 13.36 12.38 -5.28
CA HIS A 73 13.13 10.94 -5.28
C HIS A 73 11.73 10.54 -5.73
N ILE A 74 10.77 11.48 -5.80
CA ILE A 74 9.36 11.18 -6.08
C ILE A 74 9.20 10.50 -7.43
N GLN A 75 9.66 11.16 -8.50
CA GLN A 75 9.54 10.65 -9.87
C GLN A 75 10.24 9.30 -10.07
N PRO A 76 11.51 9.14 -9.64
CA PRO A 76 12.20 7.85 -9.68
C PRO A 76 11.50 6.71 -8.94
N ILE A 77 10.99 6.98 -7.74
CA ILE A 77 10.28 5.97 -6.94
C ILE A 77 8.94 5.61 -7.61
N ALA A 78 8.21 6.59 -8.13
CA ALA A 78 6.96 6.34 -8.85
C ALA A 78 7.17 5.51 -10.12
N ALA A 79 8.23 5.80 -10.88
CA ALA A 79 8.64 5.01 -12.05
C ALA A 79 8.96 3.56 -11.64
N MET A 80 9.80 3.38 -10.62
CA MET A 80 10.17 2.05 -10.13
C MET A 80 8.95 1.23 -9.69
N ILE A 81 8.01 1.83 -8.95
CA ILE A 81 6.79 1.14 -8.52
C ILE A 81 5.98 0.68 -9.73
N THR A 82 5.83 1.55 -10.74
CA THR A 82 5.07 1.24 -11.96
C THR A 82 5.73 0.14 -12.79
N GLU A 83 7.06 0.13 -12.85
CA GLU A 83 7.84 -0.85 -13.62
C GLU A 83 7.90 -2.22 -12.94
N HIS A 84 7.99 -2.27 -11.61
CA HIS A 84 8.29 -3.50 -10.88
C HIS A 84 7.06 -4.15 -10.25
N LEU A 85 6.00 -3.38 -9.97
CA LEU A 85 4.79 -3.91 -9.34
C LEU A 85 3.66 -4.00 -10.36
N LEU A 86 3.33 -5.23 -10.74
CA LEU A 86 2.21 -5.50 -11.64
C LEU A 86 0.87 -5.39 -10.91
N GLY A 87 -0.15 -4.88 -11.60
CA GLY A 87 -1.50 -4.74 -11.05
C GLY A 87 -1.63 -3.60 -10.04
N VAL A 88 -0.69 -2.67 -10.01
CA VAL A 88 -0.81 -1.42 -9.25
C VAL A 88 -0.58 -0.22 -10.16
N THR A 89 -1.22 0.90 -9.83
CA THR A 89 -1.01 2.18 -10.49
C THR A 89 -0.40 3.16 -9.50
N ALA A 90 0.77 3.71 -9.83
CA ALA A 90 1.40 4.77 -9.04
C ALA A 90 1.14 6.13 -9.68
N THR A 91 0.54 7.05 -8.94
CA THR A 91 0.24 8.42 -9.38
C THR A 91 0.94 9.42 -8.47
N VAL A 92 1.64 10.39 -9.03
CA VAL A 92 2.27 11.45 -8.24
C VAL A 92 1.24 12.54 -7.94
N VAL A 93 1.04 12.85 -6.66
CA VAL A 93 0.14 13.88 -6.16
C VAL A 93 0.91 14.79 -5.21
N GLY A 94 1.39 15.93 -5.72
CA GLY A 94 2.26 16.84 -4.98
C GLY A 94 3.57 16.15 -4.58
N SER A 95 3.89 16.15 -3.28
CA SER A 95 5.08 15.50 -2.73
C SER A 95 4.88 14.01 -2.39
N ALA A 96 3.72 13.44 -2.70
CA ALA A 96 3.37 12.06 -2.41
C ALA A 96 3.11 11.24 -3.68
N ILE A 97 3.25 9.93 -3.56
CA ILE A 97 2.93 8.96 -4.60
C ILE A 97 1.77 8.11 -4.06
N THR A 98 0.65 8.11 -4.78
CA THR A 98 -0.51 7.27 -4.48
C THR A 98 -0.41 6.00 -5.29
N VAL A 99 -0.28 4.86 -4.61
CA VAL A 99 -0.26 3.53 -5.21
C VAL A 99 -1.63 2.89 -5.00
N THR A 100 -2.30 2.55 -6.09
CA THR A 100 -3.65 1.98 -6.07
C THR A 100 -3.64 0.60 -6.70
N LEU A 101 -4.32 -0.36 -6.09
CA LEU A 101 -4.55 -1.68 -6.69
C LEU A 101 -5.51 -1.57 -7.89
N GLY A 102 -5.10 -2.13 -9.03
CA GLY A 102 -5.89 -2.25 -10.26
C GLY A 102 -6.85 -3.43 -10.27
#